data_AF-A0A521VXM7-F1
#
_entry.id   AF-A0A521VXM7-F1
#
_cell.length_a   1.000
_cell.length_b   1.000
_cell.length_c   1.000
_cell.angle_alpha   90.00
_cell.angle_beta   90.00
_cell.angle_gamma   90.00
#
_symmetry.space_group_name_H-M   'P 1'
#
loop_
_entity.id
_entity.type
_entity.pdbx_description
1 polymer ?
#
loop_
_entity_poly.entity_id
_entity_poly.type
_entity_poly.pdbx_seq_one_letter_code
_entity_poly.pdbx_strand_id
1 'polypeptide(L)' 'MGKALVLTFLLLFGSAALAREAAPAAADPRLEEQVMAVAAELRCLVCQNQSIAESDSDLAKDLRDQVR' A
#
# COMPACT_ATOMS: atom_id res chain seq x y z
N MET A 1 13.17 -19.49 -47.92
CA MET A 1 14.07 -19.27 -46.76
C MET A 1 13.94 -17.88 -46.12
N GLY A 2 13.73 -16.78 -46.87
CA GLY A 2 13.78 -15.41 -46.30
C GLY A 2 12.72 -15.06 -45.23
N LYS A 3 11.51 -15.62 -45.32
CA LYS A 3 10.44 -15.36 -44.33
C LYS A 3 10.75 -15.92 -42.93
N ALA A 4 11.46 -17.05 -42.87
CA ALA A 4 11.86 -17.65 -41.59
C ALA A 4 12.88 -16.79 -40.86
N LEU A 5 13.83 -16.19 -41.59
CA LEU A 5 14.85 -15.31 -41.02
C LEU A 5 14.24 -14.03 -40.42
N VAL A 6 13.24 -13.46 -41.09
CA VAL A 6 12.55 -12.24 -40.62
C VAL A 6 11.74 -12.50 -39.34
N LEU A 7 11.07 -13.65 -39.24
CA LEU A 7 10.32 -14.03 -38.04
C LEU A 7 11.25 -14.27 -36.85
N THR A 8 12.39 -14.92 -37.05
CA THR A 8 13.40 -15.13 -35.99
C THR A 8 14.00 -13.81 -35.51
N PHE A 9 14.26 -12.86 -36.41
CA PHE A 9 14.81 -11.55 -36.06
C PHE A 9 13.80 -10.69 -35.26
N LEU A 10 12.52 -10.75 -35.59
CA LEU A 10 11.45 -10.04 -34.87
C LEU A 10 11.26 -10.55 -33.44
N LEU A 11 11.44 -11.85 -33.21
CA LEU A 11 11.37 -12.46 -31.88
C LEU A 11 12.54 -12.08 -30.97
N LEU A 12 13.73 -11.85 -31.52
CA LEU A 12 14.92 -11.45 -30.78
C LEU A 12 14.90 -9.99 -30.31
N PHE A 13 14.14 -9.11 -31.00
CA PHE A 13 14.08 -7.68 -30.66
C PHE A 13 12.99 -7.31 -29.65
N GLY A 14 12.05 -8.23 -29.36
CA GLY A 14 10.90 -7.96 -28.49
C GLY A 14 11.14 -8.11 -26.98
N SER A 15 12.34 -8.47 -26.53
CA SER A 15 12.59 -8.94 -25.16
C SER A 15 12.86 -7.86 -24.11
N ALA A 16 12.87 -6.57 -24.48
CA ALA A 16 13.19 -5.47 -23.56
C ALA A 16 11.95 -4.95 -22.81
N ALA A 17 11.21 -5.83 -22.13
CA ALA A 17 10.17 -5.43 -21.20
C ALA A 17 10.75 -5.45 -19.78
N LEU A 18 11.08 -4.27 -19.25
CA LEU A 18 11.52 -4.10 -17.86
C LEU A 18 10.27 -4.19 -16.99
N ALA A 19 9.94 -5.41 -16.53
CA ALA A 19 8.94 -5.60 -15.50
C ALA A 19 9.47 -4.98 -14.21
N ARG A 20 8.93 -3.81 -13.85
CA ARG A 20 9.25 -3.16 -12.59
C ARG A 20 8.17 -3.56 -11.59
N GLU A 21 8.57 -4.24 -10.53
CA GLU A 21 7.67 -4.51 -9.41
C GLU A 21 7.16 -3.19 -8.85
N ALA A 22 5.86 -3.12 -8.61
CA ALA A 22 5.27 -2.03 -7.86
C ALA A 22 6.01 -1.95 -6.53
N ALA A 23 6.52 -0.76 -6.20
CA ALA A 23 7.13 -0.54 -4.89
C ALA A 23 6.11 -1.02 -3.83
N PRO A 24 6.57 -1.72 -2.78
CA PRO A 24 5.68 -2.12 -1.70
C PRO A 24 4.92 -0.87 -1.24
N ALA A 25 3.61 -1.02 -1.02
CA ALA A 25 2.78 0.01 -0.39
C ALA A 25 3.16 0.17 1.09
N ALA A 26 4.46 0.24 1.39
CA ALA A 26 4.97 0.69 2.67
C ALA A 26 4.34 2.06 2.87
N ALA A 27 3.38 2.12 3.80
CA ALA A 27 2.65 3.33 4.13
C ALA A 27 3.66 4.46 4.24
N ASP A 28 3.43 5.54 3.47
CA ASP A 28 4.29 6.71 3.54
C ASP A 28 4.45 7.07 5.02
N PRO A 29 5.67 7.11 5.58
CA PRO A 29 5.87 7.39 7.00
C PRO A 29 5.20 8.71 7.41
N ARG A 30 5.09 9.67 6.49
CA ARG A 30 4.37 10.92 6.73
C ARG A 30 2.85 10.76 6.80
N LEU A 31 2.29 9.82 6.04
CA LEU A 31 0.87 9.48 6.11
C LEU A 31 0.57 8.79 7.45
N GLU A 32 1.42 7.85 7.87
CA GLU A 32 1.23 7.16 9.14
C GLU A 32 1.33 8.14 10.34
N GLU A 33 2.25 9.11 10.29
CA GLU A 33 2.30 10.20 11.29
C GLU A 33 0.98 10.99 11.36
N GLN A 34 0.37 11.30 10.22
CA GLN A 34 -0.91 12.02 10.18
C GLN A 34 -2.06 11.18 10.73
N VAL A 35 -2.13 9.91 10.33
CA VAL A 35 -3.11 8.95 10.84
C VAL A 35 -2.99 8.85 12.35
N MET A 36 -1.77 8.74 12.88
CA MET A 36 -1.52 8.66 14.32
C MET A 36 -1.87 9.96 15.06
N ALA A 37 -1.65 11.12 14.44
CA ALA A 37 -2.08 12.40 15.00
C ALA A 37 -3.61 12.47 15.16
N VAL A 38 -4.36 12.10 14.13
CA VAL A 38 -5.83 12.05 14.17
C VAL A 38 -6.32 10.99 15.17
N ALA A 39 -5.69 9.80 15.18
CA ALA A 39 -6.04 8.71 16.08
C ALA A 39 -5.81 9.05 17.57
N ALA A 40 -4.89 9.96 17.89
CA ALA A 40 -4.66 10.43 19.26
C ALA A 40 -5.78 11.37 19.77
N GLU A 41 -6.47 12.06 18.86
CA GLU A 41 -7.58 12.96 19.21
C GLU A 41 -8.89 12.19 19.44
N LEU A 42 -9.14 11.16 18.63
CA LEU A 42 -10.35 10.34 18.70
C LEU A 42 -10.36 9.39 19.91
N ARG A 43 -11.53 9.20 20.53
CA ARG A 43 -11.71 8.37 21.74
C ARG A 43 -12.40 7.05 21.40
N CYS A 44 -11.93 5.95 21.98
CA CYS A 44 -12.60 4.67 21.89
C CYS A 44 -13.87 4.66 22.77
N LEU A 45 -15.05 4.54 22.14
CA LEU A 45 -16.34 4.48 22.84
C LEU A 45 -16.53 3.24 23.73
N VAL A 46 -15.74 2.19 23.48
CA VAL A 46 -15.84 0.90 24.19
C VAL A 46 -14.67 0.64 25.13
N CYS A 47 -13.70 1.57 25.22
CA CYS A 47 -12.45 1.37 25.95
C CYS A 47 -12.18 2.55 26.89
N GLN A 48 -12.60 2.49 28.16
CA GLN A 48 -12.19 3.36 29.29
C GLN A 48 -11.71 4.80 28.95
N ASN A 49 -12.34 5.48 27.99
CA ASN A 49 -11.92 6.77 27.42
C ASN A 49 -10.46 6.86 26.89
N GLN A 50 -9.88 5.75 26.43
CA GLN A 50 -8.58 5.70 25.76
C GLN A 50 -8.65 6.33 24.36
N SER A 51 -7.53 6.82 23.82
CA SER A 51 -7.47 7.22 22.40
C SER A 51 -7.58 5.99 21.49
N ILE A 52 -8.02 6.16 20.23
CA ILE A 52 -8.01 5.04 19.27
C ILE A 52 -6.58 4.70 18.80
N ALA A 53 -5.61 5.59 19.03
CA ALA A 53 -4.19 5.31 18.84
C ALA A 53 -3.65 4.29 19.87
N GLU A 54 -4.15 4.33 21.10
CA GLU A 54 -3.69 3.47 22.21
C GLU A 54 -4.52 2.19 22.36
N SER A 55 -5.80 2.23 21.99
CA SER A 55 -6.72 1.11 22.13
C SER A 55 -6.49 0.01 21.08
N ASP A 56 -6.47 -1.25 21.50
CA ASP A 56 -6.37 -2.42 20.61
C ASP A 56 -7.72 -3.11 20.30
N SER A 57 -8.84 -2.49 20.66
CA SER A 57 -10.17 -3.01 20.31
C SER A 57 -10.41 -3.07 18.81
N ASP A 58 -11.30 -3.96 18.37
CA ASP A 58 -11.68 -4.09 16.96
C ASP A 58 -12.23 -2.77 16.40
N LEU A 59 -13.03 -2.04 17.20
CA LEU A 59 -13.52 -0.71 16.82
C LEU A 59 -12.37 0.29 16.58
N ALA A 60 -11.33 0.28 17.41
CA ALA A 60 -10.19 1.17 17.23
C ALA A 60 -9.35 0.80 15.99
N LYS A 61 -9.33 -0.47 15.58
CA LYS A 61 -8.71 -0.91 14.31
C LYS A 61 -9.51 -0.40 13.13
N ASP A 62 -10.82 -0.66 13.12
CA ASP A 62 -11.73 -0.21 12.06
C ASP A 62 -11.70 1.31 11.85
N LEU A 63 -11.67 2.08 12.95
CA LEU A 63 -11.58 3.54 12.88
C LEU A 63 -10.23 4.03 12.37
N ARG A 64 -9.10 3.40 12.74
CA ARG A 64 -7.77 3.75 12.19
C ARG A 64 -7.69 3.45 10.69
N ASP A 65 -8.32 2.37 10.24
CA ASP A 65 -8.38 2.02 8.82
C ASP A 65 -9.27 2.99 8.02
N GLN A 66 -10.28 3.61 8.64
CA GLN A 66 -11.06 4.69 8.01
C GLN A 66 -10.35 6.05 7.94
N VAL A 67 -9.36 6.26 8.81
CA VAL A 67 -8.53 7.48 8.80
C VAL A 67 -7.45 7.42 7.72
N ARG A 68 -7.02 6.21 7.32
CA ARG A 68 -6.06 5.97 6.23
C ARG A 68 -6.66 6.20 4.86
#